data_AF-A0A2E2EN97-F1
#
_entry.id   AF-A0A2E2EN97-F1
#
_cell.length_a   1.000
_cell.length_b   1.000
_cell.length_c   1.000
_cell.angle_alpha   90.00
_cell.angle_beta   90.00
_cell.angle_gamma   90.00
#
_symmetry.space_group_name_H-M   'P 1'
#
loop_
_entity.id
_entity.type
_entity.pdbx_description
1 polymer ?
#
loop_
_entity_poly.entity_id
_entity_poly.type
_entity_poly.pdbx_seq_one_letter_code
_entity_poly.pdbx_strand_id
1 'polypeptide(L)'
;MKKIFILCAAILLSCNNNTKGQTPEAVKKTFQAKYPGENDPDWHQDDHGYYEAHFKIDGVKYRADFNADGSWVETETSIDKKELPKAIKNAIKDNYDSEEITEIEKVDSATKGVFYDVEFKQKGKNRDVEFKENGTIIN
;
A
#
# COMPACT_ATOMS: atom_id res chain seq x y z
N MET A 1 0.71 62.20 5.29
CA MET A 1 0.16 61.49 4.12
C MET A 1 0.37 59.99 4.33
N LYS A 2 -0.70 59.25 4.67
CA LYS A 2 -0.65 57.82 5.03
C LYS A 2 -0.52 56.99 3.75
N LYS A 3 0.57 56.24 3.59
CA LYS A 3 0.73 55.25 2.51
C LYS A 3 0.13 53.93 2.98
N ILE A 4 -1.04 53.59 2.44
CA ILE A 4 -1.71 52.29 2.61
C ILE A 4 -0.94 51.26 1.79
N PHE A 5 -0.36 50.26 2.45
CA PHE A 5 0.16 49.05 1.80
C PHE A 5 -0.99 48.04 1.71
N ILE A 6 -1.45 47.76 0.49
CA ILE A 6 -2.45 46.75 0.19
C ILE A 6 -1.78 45.38 0.27
N LEU A 7 -2.20 44.58 1.24
CA LEU A 7 -1.84 43.17 1.38
C LEU A 7 -2.64 42.37 0.35
N CYS A 8 -2.02 42.00 -0.77
CA CYS A 8 -2.58 41.02 -1.70
C CYS A 8 -2.51 39.63 -1.06
N ALA A 9 -3.60 39.22 -0.39
CA ALA A 9 -3.82 37.83 -0.04
C ALA A 9 -4.11 37.03 -1.32
N ALA A 10 -3.13 36.26 -1.79
CA ALA A 10 -3.35 35.25 -2.82
C ALA A 10 -4.14 34.10 -2.19
N ILE A 11 -5.44 34.07 -2.46
CA ILE A 11 -6.30 32.94 -2.14
C ILE A 11 -5.94 31.81 -3.12
N LEU A 12 -5.22 30.79 -2.63
CA LEU A 12 -5.06 29.55 -3.37
C LEU A 12 -6.43 28.87 -3.45
N LEU A 13 -7.07 29.00 -4.61
CA LEU A 13 -8.24 28.21 -5.00
C LEU A 13 -7.79 26.76 -5.22
N SER A 14 -7.92 25.92 -4.19
CA SER A 14 -7.86 24.47 -4.37
C SER A 14 -9.14 24.02 -5.08
N CYS A 15 -9.07 23.88 -6.40
CA CYS A 15 -10.10 23.21 -7.18
C CYS A 15 -10.09 21.71 -6.86
N ASN A 16 -10.88 21.27 -5.88
CA ASN A 16 -11.18 19.84 -5.68
C ASN A 16 -12.22 19.41 -6.72
N ASN A 17 -11.75 19.11 -7.93
CA ASN A 17 -12.54 18.39 -8.93
C ASN A 17 -12.55 16.89 -8.58
N ASN A 18 -13.25 16.52 -7.51
CA ASN A 18 -13.53 15.12 -7.20
C ASN A 18 -14.64 14.62 -8.13
N THR A 19 -14.29 14.33 -9.39
CA THR A 19 -15.11 13.46 -10.23
C THR A 19 -15.12 12.09 -9.58
N LYS A 20 -16.29 11.63 -9.13
CA LYS A 20 -16.46 10.29 -8.55
C LYS A 20 -15.87 9.25 -9.51
N GLY A 21 -14.90 8.47 -9.02
CA GLY A 21 -14.21 7.42 -9.79
C GLY A 21 -12.86 7.81 -10.38
N GLN A 22 -12.37 9.04 -10.21
CA GLN A 22 -10.99 9.39 -10.57
C GLN A 22 -10.10 9.48 -9.34
N THR A 23 -8.89 8.91 -9.44
CA THR A 23 -7.84 9.03 -8.42
C THR A 23 -7.43 10.49 -8.24
N PRO A 24 -7.38 11.02 -7.00
CA PRO A 24 -6.98 12.39 -6.71
C PRO A 24 -5.57 12.73 -7.22
N GLU A 25 -5.36 13.97 -7.65
CA GLU A 25 -4.04 14.43 -8.12
C GLU A 25 -2.97 14.36 -7.03
N ALA A 26 -3.35 14.55 -5.76
CA ALA A 26 -2.42 14.38 -4.63
C ALA A 26 -1.90 12.94 -4.53
N VAL A 27 -2.79 11.95 -4.70
CA VAL A 27 -2.45 10.52 -4.74
C VAL A 27 -1.51 10.23 -5.92
N LYS A 28 -1.87 10.64 -7.14
CA LYS A 28 -1.03 10.44 -8.33
C LYS A 28 0.37 11.04 -8.16
N LYS A 29 0.45 12.24 -7.57
CA LYS A 29 1.73 12.91 -7.31
C LYS A 29 2.60 12.12 -6.33
N THR A 30 2.04 11.64 -5.22
CA THR A 30 2.79 10.82 -4.25
C THR A 30 3.21 9.49 -4.87
N PHE A 31 2.32 8.85 -5.62
CA PHE A 31 2.61 7.62 -6.36
C PHE A 31 3.82 7.80 -7.28
N GLN A 32 3.80 8.81 -8.15
CA GLN A 32 4.90 9.06 -9.10
C GLN A 32 6.24 9.35 -8.40
N ALA A 33 6.19 10.03 -7.25
CA ALA A 33 7.39 10.31 -6.46
C ALA A 33 7.97 9.05 -5.82
N LYS A 34 7.13 8.07 -5.46
CA LYS A 34 7.52 6.82 -4.80
C LYS A 34 7.95 5.74 -5.79
N TYR A 35 7.33 5.71 -6.98
CA TYR A 35 7.61 4.74 -8.05
C TYR A 35 7.99 5.46 -9.35
N PRO A 36 9.15 6.13 -9.39
CA PRO A 36 9.56 6.85 -10.58
C PRO A 36 9.71 5.90 -11.77
N GLY A 37 8.97 6.17 -12.85
CA GLY A 37 9.02 5.38 -14.08
C GLY A 37 7.80 4.49 -14.31
N GLU A 38 7.00 4.23 -13.28
CA GLU A 38 5.64 3.70 -13.45
C GLU A 38 4.69 4.87 -13.78
N ASN A 39 3.94 4.77 -14.87
CA ASN A 39 3.08 5.87 -15.37
C ASN A 39 1.65 5.42 -15.69
N ASP A 40 1.34 4.12 -15.61
CA ASP A 40 0.03 3.58 -15.94
C ASP A 40 -0.41 2.49 -14.93
N PRO A 41 -0.47 2.80 -13.62
CA PRO A 41 -1.03 1.88 -12.65
C PRO A 41 -2.55 1.72 -12.85
N ASP A 42 -3.05 0.52 -12.55
CA ASP A 42 -4.48 0.24 -12.49
C ASP A 42 -5.02 0.67 -11.12
N TRP A 43 -5.86 1.72 -11.11
CA TRP A 43 -6.36 2.34 -9.88
C TRP A 43 -7.71 1.77 -9.46
N HIS A 44 -7.80 1.39 -8.19
CA HIS A 44 -9.03 0.98 -7.53
C HIS A 44 -9.26 1.79 -6.26
N GLN A 45 -10.49 1.79 -5.78
CA GLN A 45 -10.78 2.21 -4.42
C GLN A 45 -11.17 0.97 -3.62
N ASP A 46 -10.42 0.67 -2.56
CA ASP A 46 -10.67 -0.51 -1.74
C ASP A 46 -11.89 -0.32 -0.81
N ASP A 47 -12.27 -1.38 -0.09
CA ASP A 47 -13.41 -1.36 0.84
C ASP A 47 -13.18 -0.43 2.05
N HIS A 48 -11.92 -0.06 2.36
CA HIS A 48 -11.57 0.91 3.41
C HIS A 48 -11.58 2.36 2.89
N GLY A 49 -11.74 2.55 1.59
CA GLY A 49 -11.75 3.85 0.93
C GLY A 49 -10.37 4.36 0.52
N TYR A 50 -9.31 3.54 0.64
CA TYR A 50 -7.99 3.84 0.11
C TYR A 50 -7.99 3.81 -1.42
N TYR A 51 -7.15 4.65 -2.00
CA TYR A 51 -6.84 4.61 -3.42
C TYR A 51 -5.66 3.66 -3.62
N GLU A 52 -5.93 2.50 -4.18
CA GLU A 52 -4.97 1.41 -4.38
C GLU A 52 -4.48 1.42 -5.83
N ALA A 53 -3.17 1.53 -6.04
CA ALA A 53 -2.53 1.34 -7.33
C ALA A 53 -2.01 -0.09 -7.47
N HIS A 54 -2.47 -0.79 -8.50
CA HIS A 54 -1.94 -2.09 -8.93
C HIS A 54 -0.99 -1.89 -10.10
N PHE A 55 0.23 -2.38 -9.98
CA PHE A 55 1.26 -2.21 -11.02
C PHE A 55 2.35 -3.28 -10.93
N LYS A 56 3.32 -3.23 -11.84
CA LYS A 56 4.44 -4.17 -11.85
C LYS A 56 5.76 -3.49 -12.11
N ILE A 57 6.76 -3.81 -11.29
CA ILE A 57 8.16 -3.44 -11.54
C ILE A 57 8.92 -4.74 -11.83
N ASP A 58 9.57 -4.81 -12.99
CA ASP A 58 10.31 -6.00 -13.46
C ASP A 58 9.49 -7.31 -13.39
N GLY A 59 8.18 -7.21 -13.62
CA GLY A 59 7.23 -8.33 -13.59
C GLY A 59 6.74 -8.73 -12.19
N VAL A 60 7.32 -8.17 -11.13
CA VAL A 60 6.86 -8.35 -9.74
C VAL A 60 5.66 -7.45 -9.50
N LYS A 61 4.60 -7.99 -8.88
CA LYS A 61 3.37 -7.23 -8.57
C LYS A 61 3.58 -6.36 -7.34
N TYR A 62 3.02 -5.15 -7.42
CA TYR A 62 2.95 -4.20 -6.32
C TYR A 62 1.52 -3.71 -6.18
N ARG A 63 1.09 -3.53 -4.93
CA ARG A 63 -0.12 -2.80 -4.55
C ARG A 63 0.28 -1.68 -3.61
N ALA A 64 -0.17 -0.46 -3.89
CA ALA A 64 0.21 0.71 -3.11
C ALA A 64 -1.02 1.54 -2.74
N ASP A 65 -1.23 1.69 -1.43
CA ASP A 65 -2.40 2.34 -0.87
C ASP A 65 -2.13 3.77 -0.43
N PHE A 66 -3.10 4.63 -0.71
CA PHE A 66 -3.04 6.05 -0.39
C PHE A 66 -4.38 6.54 0.17
N ASN A 67 -4.31 7.44 1.15
CA ASN A 67 -5.46 8.24 1.52
C ASN A 67 -5.78 9.27 0.42
N ALA A 68 -7.00 9.79 0.41
CA ALA A 68 -7.45 10.79 -0.56
C ALA A 68 -6.59 12.07 -0.62
N ASP A 69 -5.91 12.41 0.47
CA ASP A 69 -4.99 13.56 0.56
C ASP A 69 -3.60 13.28 -0.03
N GLY A 70 -3.38 12.06 -0.53
CA GLY A 70 -2.11 11.60 -1.10
C GLY A 70 -1.11 11.09 -0.07
N SER A 71 -1.46 11.01 1.22
CA SER A 71 -0.59 10.34 2.19
C SER A 71 -0.53 8.84 1.91
N TRP A 72 0.69 8.32 1.85
CA TRP A 72 0.97 6.91 1.62
C TRP A 72 0.63 6.07 2.86
N VAL A 73 -0.08 4.96 2.67
CA VAL A 73 -0.48 4.02 3.71
C VAL A 73 0.51 2.86 3.75
N GLU A 74 0.60 2.09 2.66
CA GLU A 74 1.50 0.95 2.56
C GLU A 74 1.82 0.53 1.12
N THR A 75 2.76 -0.39 0.99
CA THR A 75 3.11 -1.04 -0.26
C THR A 75 3.28 -2.52 -0.02
N GLU A 76 2.48 -3.30 -0.73
CA GLU A 76 2.52 -4.75 -0.72
C GLU A 76 3.24 -5.21 -1.98
N THR A 77 4.31 -5.98 -1.78
CA THR A 77 5.12 -6.53 -2.87
C THR A 77 4.99 -8.04 -2.85
N SER A 78 4.46 -8.64 -3.90
CA SER A 78 4.37 -10.10 -3.98
C SER A 78 5.76 -10.72 -4.02
N ILE A 79 6.01 -11.73 -3.19
CA ILE A 79 7.29 -12.44 -3.10
C ILE A 79 7.10 -13.96 -3.13
N ASP A 80 8.16 -14.69 -3.46
CA ASP A 80 8.17 -16.13 -3.37
C ASP A 80 8.42 -16.62 -1.93
N LYS A 81 7.91 -17.80 -1.56
CA LYS A 81 8.16 -18.45 -0.26
C LYS A 81 9.66 -18.56 0.08
N LYS A 82 10.53 -18.68 -0.92
CA LYS A 82 12.00 -18.75 -0.71
C LYS A 82 12.57 -17.46 -0.13
N GLU A 83 11.96 -16.32 -0.43
CA GLU A 83 12.37 -14.97 -0.03
C GLU A 83 11.95 -14.62 1.39
N LEU A 84 11.02 -15.39 1.99
CA LEU A 84 10.66 -15.22 3.39
C LEU A 84 11.87 -15.39 4.33
N PRO A 85 11.96 -14.56 5.38
CA PRO A 85 12.87 -14.77 6.50
C PRO A 85 12.80 -16.19 7.07
N LYS A 86 13.94 -16.71 7.50
CA LYS A 86 14.04 -18.08 8.05
C LYS A 86 13.09 -18.30 9.23
N ALA A 87 12.94 -17.30 10.11
CA ALA A 87 12.08 -17.39 11.28
C ALA A 87 10.60 -17.54 10.89
N ILE A 88 10.15 -16.82 9.86
CA ILE A 88 8.79 -16.96 9.33
C ILE A 88 8.59 -18.33 8.70
N LYS A 89 9.55 -18.80 7.88
CA LYS A 89 9.47 -20.17 7.30
C LYS A 89 9.36 -21.26 8.37
N ASN A 90 10.06 -21.10 9.49
CA ASN A 90 9.93 -22.01 10.63
C ASN A 90 8.56 -21.88 11.29
N ALA A 91 8.07 -20.66 11.56
CA ALA A 91 6.74 -20.45 12.14
C ALA A 91 5.62 -21.04 11.27
N ILE A 92 5.71 -20.90 9.95
CA ILE A 92 4.81 -21.54 8.97
C ILE A 92 4.86 -23.05 9.10
N LYS A 93 6.05 -23.64 9.11
CA LYS A 93 6.23 -25.09 9.25
C LYS A 93 5.69 -25.62 10.59
N ASP A 94 5.86 -24.86 11.67
CA ASP A 94 5.49 -25.35 13.00
C ASP A 94 3.98 -25.24 13.26
N ASN A 95 3.31 -24.23 12.67
CA ASN A 95 1.91 -23.90 13.01
C ASN A 95 0.93 -24.07 11.85
N TYR A 96 1.40 -24.12 10.60
CA TYR A 96 0.57 -24.03 9.39
C TYR A 96 0.98 -25.03 8.29
N ASP A 97 1.72 -26.10 8.61
CA ASP A 97 2.30 -27.03 7.62
C ASP A 97 1.26 -27.71 6.71
N SER A 98 0.04 -27.91 7.23
CA SER A 98 -1.07 -28.51 6.49
C SER A 98 -1.88 -27.51 5.67
N GLU A 99 -1.59 -26.22 5.78
CA GLU A 99 -2.34 -25.17 5.10
C GLU A 99 -1.68 -24.79 3.76
N GLU A 100 -2.52 -24.58 2.75
CA GLU A 100 -2.07 -24.14 1.42
C GLU A 100 -1.90 -22.62 1.42
N ILE A 101 -0.74 -22.13 0.99
CA ILE A 101 -0.47 -20.70 0.84
C ILE A 101 -0.93 -20.26 -0.55
N THR A 102 -1.73 -19.22 -0.64
CA THR A 102 -2.22 -18.64 -1.90
C THR A 102 -1.44 -17.40 -2.33
N GLU A 103 -0.97 -16.59 -1.37
CA GLU A 103 -0.21 -15.37 -1.62
C GLU A 103 0.78 -15.09 -0.49
N ILE A 104 1.89 -14.44 -0.82
CA ILE A 104 2.89 -13.95 0.14
C ILE A 104 3.30 -12.56 -0.30
N GLU A 105 3.21 -11.60 0.61
CA GLU A 105 3.59 -10.22 0.35
C GLU A 105 4.56 -9.72 1.41
N LYS A 106 5.60 -9.01 0.97
CA LYS A 106 6.35 -8.12 1.86
C LYS A 106 5.60 -6.79 1.89
N VAL A 107 5.26 -6.34 3.08
CA VAL A 107 4.53 -5.09 3.29
C VAL A 107 5.44 -4.06 3.93
N ASP A 108 5.62 -2.92 3.26
CA ASP A 108 6.20 -1.72 3.85
C ASP A 108 5.03 -0.80 4.27
N SER A 109 4.84 -0.57 5.56
CA SER A 109 3.72 0.23 6.09
C SER A 109 4.17 1.49 6.81
N ALA A 110 3.44 2.59 6.61
CA ALA A 110 3.70 3.87 7.27
C ALA A 110 3.59 3.80 8.80
N THR A 111 2.78 2.88 9.33
CA THR A 111 2.49 2.79 10.78
C THR A 111 3.05 1.53 11.42
N LYS A 112 3.05 0.39 10.70
CA LYS A 112 3.54 -0.89 11.21
C LYS A 112 5.01 -1.13 10.91
N GLY A 113 5.64 -0.34 10.04
CA GLY A 113 6.97 -0.64 9.49
C GLY A 113 6.91 -1.85 8.55
N VAL A 114 8.01 -2.59 8.45
CA VAL A 114 8.06 -3.80 7.59
C VAL A 114 7.42 -5.00 8.30
N PHE A 115 6.60 -5.74 7.56
CA PHE A 115 6.09 -7.06 7.93
C PHE A 115 5.84 -7.89 6.67
N TYR A 116 5.37 -9.13 6.87
CA TYR A 116 5.07 -10.07 5.79
C TYR A 116 3.65 -10.59 5.98
N ASP A 117 2.83 -10.50 4.96
CA ASP A 117 1.53 -11.14 4.94
C ASP A 117 1.62 -12.49 4.20
N VAL A 118 0.97 -13.50 4.75
CA VAL A 118 0.87 -14.84 4.19
C VAL A 118 -0.60 -15.24 4.18
N GLU A 119 -1.17 -15.27 2.99
CA GLU A 119 -2.55 -15.67 2.79
C GLU A 119 -2.64 -17.20 2.69
N PHE A 120 -3.49 -17.80 3.53
CA PHE A 120 -3.77 -19.23 3.54
C PHE A 120 -5.16 -19.54 2.99
N LYS A 121 -5.24 -20.59 2.16
CA LYS A 121 -6.49 -21.06 1.55
C LYS A 121 -7.46 -21.55 2.61
N GLN A 122 -8.69 -21.03 2.58
CA GLN A 122 -9.79 -21.54 3.41
C GLN A 122 -11.09 -21.65 2.62
N LYS A 123 -12.09 -22.34 3.19
CA LYS A 123 -13.43 -22.38 2.60
C LYS A 123 -14.09 -21.02 2.78
N GLY A 124 -14.25 -20.28 1.68
CA GLY A 124 -14.80 -18.94 1.68
C GLY A 124 -13.70 -17.91 1.47
N LYS A 125 -13.67 -16.86 2.30
CA LYS A 125 -12.56 -15.90 2.32
C LYS A 125 -11.31 -16.61 2.86
N ASN A 126 -10.17 -16.40 2.21
CA ASN A 126 -8.89 -16.85 2.70
C ASN A 126 -8.52 -16.13 4.01
N ARG A 127 -7.50 -16.64 4.72
CA ARG A 127 -7.04 -16.08 5.99
C ARG A 127 -5.60 -15.57 5.87
N ASP A 128 -5.42 -14.31 6.20
CA ASP A 128 -4.12 -13.64 6.28
C ASP A 128 -3.47 -13.81 7.65
N VAL A 129 -2.16 -14.02 7.67
CA VAL A 129 -1.36 -14.05 8.91
C VAL A 129 -0.16 -13.14 8.71
N GLU A 130 -0.11 -12.07 9.52
CA GLU A 130 0.94 -11.07 9.45
C GLU A 130 2.11 -11.47 10.36
N PHE A 131 3.32 -11.48 9.82
CA PHE A 131 4.55 -11.80 10.54
C PHE A 131 5.54 -10.64 10.54
N LYS A 132 6.17 -10.37 11.68
CA LYS A 132 7.44 -9.65 11.74
C LYS A 132 8.58 -10.54 11.23
N GLU A 133 9.68 -9.91 10.81
CA GLU A 133 10.86 -10.59 10.27
C GLU A 133 11.42 -11.70 11.19
N ASN A 134 11.27 -11.53 12.50
CA ASN A 134 11.67 -12.49 13.53
C ASN A 134 10.66 -13.66 13.73
N GLY A 135 9.60 -13.75 12.93
CA GLY A 135 8.57 -14.79 13.01
C GLY A 135 7.44 -14.51 14.01
N THR A 136 7.43 -13.36 14.69
CA THR A 136 6.32 -12.97 15.57
C THR A 136 5.07 -12.65 14.76
N ILE A 137 3.94 -13.26 15.11
CA ILE A 137 2.61 -12.96 14.54
C ILE A 137 2.07 -11.66 15.15
N ILE A 138 1.43 -10.81 14.34
CA ILE A 138 0.97 -9.48 14.78
C ILE A 138 -0.52 -9.17 14.51
N ASN A 139 -1.30 -10.14 14.03
CA ASN A 139 -2.75 -10.04 13.84
C ASN A 139 -3.55 -11.06 14.68
#